data_AF-A0A2A6D1W0-F1
#
_entry.id   AF-A0A2A6D1W0-F1
#
_cell.length_a   1.000
_cell.length_b   1.000
_cell.length_c   1.000
_cell.angle_alpha   90.00
_cell.angle_beta   90.00
_cell.angle_gamma   90.00
#
_symmetry.space_group_name_H-M   'P 1'
#
loop_
_entity.id
_entity.type
_entity.pdbx_description
1 polymer ?
#
loop_
_entity_poly.entity_id
_entity_poly.type
_entity_poly.pdbx_seq_one_letter_code
_entity_poly.pdbx_strand_id
1 'polypeptide(L)'
;MATAFPSVTFIWKYEKLQDEFAQGPAAAVDNLVLADWMPQNDRLALLIPIFGDQPRNSAMIEHNKLGMVLGKLDIGNYAKIIALLKELMENEEYAENSKRVSRMLAKKPFSSKEKLLKYVNFAAEFGPSSALRPQSVDMSFIEYLNIDIIFVVFLVILGTLWLFIKSARIVLRNIFRTAKNE
;
A
#
# COMPACT_ATOMS: atom_id res chain seq x y z
N MET A 1 -18.64 18.17 -7.61
CA MET A 1 -18.11 18.04 -6.23
C MET A 1 -17.77 19.41 -5.66
N ALA A 2 -16.82 20.16 -6.23
CA ALA A 2 -16.47 21.50 -5.74
C ALA A 2 -17.69 22.45 -5.67
N THR A 3 -18.53 22.44 -6.71
CA THR A 3 -19.80 23.19 -6.77
C THR A 3 -20.79 22.86 -5.65
N ALA A 4 -20.66 21.71 -4.96
CA ALA A 4 -21.53 21.35 -3.83
C ALA A 4 -21.16 22.10 -2.53
N PHE A 5 -20.04 22.82 -2.53
CA PHE A 5 -19.53 23.57 -1.37
C PHE A 5 -19.13 25.00 -1.81
N PRO A 6 -20.10 25.89 -2.07
CA PRO A 6 -19.83 27.23 -2.61
C PRO A 6 -19.00 28.11 -1.67
N SER A 7 -19.02 27.83 -0.36
CA SER A 7 -18.23 28.53 0.67
C SER A 7 -16.82 27.97 0.86
N VAL A 8 -16.43 26.92 0.14
CA VAL A 8 -15.14 26.24 0.27
C VAL A 8 -14.36 26.37 -1.03
N THR A 9 -13.11 26.84 -0.92
CA THR A 9 -12.16 26.84 -2.04
C THR A 9 -11.42 25.50 -2.09
N PHE A 10 -11.51 24.80 -3.23
CA PHE A 10 -10.76 23.59 -3.51
C PHE A 10 -9.46 23.97 -4.20
N ILE A 11 -8.34 23.50 -3.65
CA ILE A 11 -7.05 23.57 -4.33
C ILE A 11 -6.72 22.15 -4.76
N TRP A 12 -6.65 21.91 -6.06
CA TRP A 12 -6.28 20.62 -6.62
C TRP A 12 -4.87 20.69 -7.20
N LYS A 13 -3.95 19.98 -6.56
CA LYS A 13 -2.62 19.77 -7.12
C LYS A 13 -2.72 18.93 -8.42
N TYR A 14 -2.49 19.54 -9.57
CA TYR A 14 -2.63 18.95 -10.90
C TYR A 14 -1.42 19.27 -11.78
N GLU A 15 -0.78 18.24 -12.34
CA GLU A 15 0.54 18.37 -12.98
C GLU A 15 0.48 19.00 -14.39
N LYS A 16 -0.63 18.85 -15.12
CA LYS A 16 -0.74 19.26 -16.53
C LYS A 16 -1.69 20.42 -16.73
N LEU A 17 -1.33 21.61 -16.26
CA LEU A 17 -2.21 22.79 -16.30
C LEU A 17 -2.62 23.25 -17.72
N GLN A 18 -1.98 22.72 -18.77
CA GLN A 18 -2.27 23.06 -20.15
C GLN A 18 -3.15 22.03 -20.88
N ASP A 19 -3.60 20.97 -20.22
CA ASP A 19 -4.42 19.95 -20.85
C ASP A 19 -5.90 20.38 -20.99
N GLU A 20 -6.66 19.60 -21.77
CA GLU A 20 -8.08 19.91 -22.05
C GLU A 20 -8.94 19.95 -20.78
N PHE A 21 -8.59 19.15 -19.76
CA PHE A 21 -9.29 19.15 -18.50
C PHE A 21 -9.05 20.47 -17.73
N ALA A 22 -7.79 20.88 -17.62
CA ALA A 22 -7.39 22.09 -16.91
C ALA A 22 -7.92 23.36 -17.59
N GLN A 23 -7.86 23.44 -18.92
CA GLN A 23 -8.32 24.61 -19.67
C GLN A 23 -9.83 24.63 -19.94
N GLY A 24 -10.52 23.50 -19.83
CA GLY A 24 -11.95 23.39 -20.08
C GLY A 24 -12.75 23.24 -18.78
N PRO A 25 -13.18 22.01 -18.42
CA PRO A 25 -14.09 21.78 -17.30
C PRO A 25 -13.62 22.32 -15.95
N ALA A 26 -12.32 22.26 -15.65
CA ALA A 26 -11.81 22.72 -14.36
C ALA A 26 -11.78 24.26 -14.26
N ALA A 27 -11.42 24.95 -15.34
CA ALA A 27 -11.39 26.42 -15.40
C ALA A 27 -12.78 27.06 -15.26
N ALA A 28 -13.84 26.32 -15.59
CA ALA A 28 -15.23 26.78 -15.46
C ALA A 28 -15.79 26.71 -14.03
N VAL A 29 -15.01 26.25 -13.05
CA VAL A 29 -15.44 26.08 -11.65
C VAL A 29 -14.81 27.16 -10.77
N ASP A 30 -15.61 28.14 -10.37
CA ASP A 30 -15.13 29.34 -9.64
C ASP A 30 -14.38 29.04 -8.33
N ASN A 31 -14.78 27.97 -7.63
CA ASN A 31 -14.20 27.59 -6.34
C ASN A 31 -13.16 26.46 -6.46
N LEU A 32 -12.58 26.25 -7.65
CA LEU A 32 -11.53 25.28 -7.90
C LEU A 32 -10.28 25.98 -8.44
N VAL A 33 -9.17 25.85 -7.71
CA VAL A 33 -7.86 26.36 -8.10
C VAL A 33 -6.94 25.17 -8.40
N LEU A 34 -6.42 25.12 -9.63
CA LEU A 34 -5.41 24.15 -10.00
C LEU A 34 -4.01 24.71 -9.69
N ALA A 35 -3.16 23.88 -9.10
CA ALA A 35 -1.76 24.22 -8.84
C ALA A 35 -0.86 23.03 -9.19
N ASP A 36 0.30 23.25 -9.77
CA ASP A 36 1.27 22.17 -10.02
C ASP A 36 2.01 21.76 -8.73
N TRP A 37 2.19 22.71 -7.80
CA TRP A 37 2.89 22.51 -6.54
C TRP A 37 2.22 23.24 -5.37
N MET A 38 2.22 22.60 -4.19
CA MET A 38 1.82 23.22 -2.93
C MET A 38 2.50 22.52 -1.73
N PRO A 39 2.80 23.23 -0.63
CA PRO A 39 3.25 22.60 0.60
C PRO A 39 2.10 21.81 1.26
N GLN A 40 2.35 20.55 1.65
CA GLN A 40 1.34 19.62 2.16
C GLN A 40 1.53 19.37 3.66
N ASN A 41 1.24 20.37 4.50
CA ASN A 41 1.41 20.25 5.95
C ASN A 41 0.05 20.20 6.68
N ASP A 42 -0.07 19.29 7.65
CA ASP A 42 -1.05 19.20 8.74
C ASP A 42 -2.50 19.57 8.40
N ARG A 43 -3.12 18.81 7.48
CA ARG A 43 -4.55 18.93 7.14
C ARG A 43 -5.32 17.67 7.48
N LEU A 44 -6.61 17.86 7.78
CA LEU A 44 -7.58 16.78 7.79
C LEU A 44 -7.61 16.10 6.42
N ALA A 45 -7.68 14.77 6.40
CA ALA A 45 -7.53 14.00 5.18
C ALA A 45 -8.70 13.04 4.97
N LEU A 46 -9.28 13.09 3.76
CA LEU A 46 -10.05 12.00 3.19
C LEU A 46 -9.08 11.17 2.33
N LEU A 47 -8.82 9.93 2.75
CA LEU A 47 -7.78 9.07 2.18
C LEU A 47 -8.38 8.05 1.21
N ILE A 48 -7.76 7.90 0.05
CA ILE A 48 -8.16 6.91 -0.96
C ILE A 48 -6.98 5.94 -1.19
N PRO A 49 -6.85 4.88 -0.39
CA PRO A 49 -5.72 3.96 -0.50
C PRO A 49 -5.83 3.12 -1.77
N ILE A 50 -4.77 3.12 -2.59
CA ILE A 50 -4.79 2.40 -3.87
C ILE A 50 -4.11 1.03 -3.76
N PHE A 51 -2.87 0.98 -3.24
CA PHE A 51 -2.07 -0.23 -3.06
C PHE A 51 -0.94 -0.03 -2.04
N GLY A 52 -0.22 -1.12 -1.71
CA GLY A 52 0.95 -1.09 -0.84
C GLY A 52 0.59 -0.96 0.64
N ASP A 53 1.30 -0.09 1.36
CA ASP A 53 1.12 0.18 2.78
C ASP A 53 0.00 1.20 3.08
N GLN A 54 -0.47 1.92 2.06
CA GLN A 54 -1.52 2.93 2.18
C GLN A 54 -2.79 2.44 2.89
N PRO A 55 -3.35 1.23 2.62
CA PRO A 55 -4.54 0.75 3.32
C PRO A 55 -4.35 0.61 4.83
N ARG A 56 -3.15 0.17 5.25
CA ARG A 56 -2.82 0.04 6.68
C ARG A 56 -2.65 1.41 7.32
N ASN A 57 -1.95 2.33 6.63
CA ASN A 57 -1.73 3.69 7.13
C ASN A 57 -3.06 4.45 7.23
N SER A 58 -3.95 4.30 6.26
CA SER A 58 -5.25 4.98 6.25
C SER A 58 -6.19 4.43 7.33
N ALA A 59 -6.18 3.12 7.56
CA ALA A 59 -6.92 2.51 8.67
C ALA A 59 -6.44 3.04 10.04
N MET A 60 -5.13 3.29 10.20
CA MET A 60 -4.58 3.90 11.42
C MET A 60 -5.05 5.36 11.59
N ILE A 61 -5.13 6.13 10.51
CA ILE A 61 -5.64 7.52 10.54
C ILE A 61 -7.11 7.55 10.95
N GLU A 62 -7.93 6.68 10.37
CA GLU A 62 -9.35 6.57 10.68
C GLU A 62 -9.61 6.07 12.10
N HIS A 63 -8.89 5.04 12.55
CA HIS A 63 -8.98 4.54 13.92
C HIS A 63 -8.66 5.61 14.97
N ASN A 64 -7.72 6.50 14.67
CA ASN A 64 -7.37 7.62 15.56
C ASN A 64 -8.23 8.88 15.32
N LYS A 65 -9.25 8.81 14.46
CA LYS A 65 -10.12 9.93 14.08
C LYS A 65 -9.34 11.16 13.62
N LEU A 66 -8.30 10.95 12.83
CA LEU A 66 -7.49 12.00 12.21
C LEU A 66 -7.92 12.27 10.75
N GLY A 67 -8.83 11.46 10.23
CA GLY A 67 -9.36 11.53 8.88
C GLY A 67 -10.32 10.37 8.62
N MET A 68 -10.77 10.27 7.38
CA MET A 68 -11.69 9.21 6.93
C MET A 68 -11.10 8.46 5.74
N VAL A 69 -11.56 7.23 5.50
CA VAL A 69 -11.13 6.44 4.35
C VAL A 69 -12.28 6.26 3.36
N LEU A 70 -11.99 6.54 2.09
CA LEU A 70 -12.86 6.20 0.97
C LEU A 70 -12.22 5.05 0.19
N GLY A 71 -12.98 3.96 0.00
CA GLY A 71 -12.53 2.84 -0.81
C GLY A 71 -12.31 3.25 -2.27
N LYS A 72 -11.26 2.73 -2.91
CA LYS A 72 -10.94 3.03 -4.32
C LYS A 72 -12.08 2.73 -5.30
N LEU A 73 -12.96 1.78 -4.97
CA LEU A 73 -14.11 1.41 -5.79
C LEU A 73 -15.26 2.43 -5.68
N ASP A 74 -15.24 3.27 -4.65
CA ASP A 74 -16.29 4.26 -4.37
C ASP A 74 -16.00 5.65 -4.95
N ILE A 75 -14.89 5.83 -5.69
CA ILE A 75 -14.50 7.13 -6.26
C ILE A 75 -15.56 7.69 -7.22
N GLY A 76 -16.30 6.81 -7.91
CA GLY A 76 -17.41 7.22 -8.78
C GLY A 76 -18.67 7.66 -8.02
N ASN A 77 -18.75 7.42 -6.71
CA ASN A 77 -19.92 7.75 -5.90
C ASN A 77 -19.79 9.18 -5.33
N TYR A 78 -20.20 10.15 -6.14
CA TYR A 78 -20.16 11.57 -5.77
C TYR A 78 -20.94 11.89 -4.49
N ALA A 79 -22.07 11.22 -4.24
CA ALA A 79 -22.88 11.44 -3.05
C ALA A 79 -22.13 11.01 -1.78
N LYS A 80 -21.44 9.86 -1.83
CA LYS A 80 -20.61 9.37 -0.72
C LYS A 80 -19.43 10.30 -0.43
N ILE A 81 -18.75 10.78 -1.47
CA ILE A 81 -17.63 11.74 -1.33
C ILE A 81 -18.10 13.02 -0.65
N ILE A 82 -19.23 13.59 -1.10
CA ILE A 82 -19.79 14.82 -0.52
C ILE A 82 -20.18 14.61 0.94
N ALA A 83 -20.82 13.49 1.27
CA ALA A 83 -21.21 13.16 2.63
C ALA A 83 -19.99 13.06 3.57
N LEU A 84 -18.95 12.33 3.16
CA LEU A 84 -17.73 12.18 3.95
C LEU A 84 -16.99 13.51 4.14
N LEU A 85 -16.92 14.36 3.12
CA LEU A 85 -16.31 15.67 3.27
C LEU A 85 -17.10 16.60 4.19
N LYS A 86 -18.43 16.59 4.12
CA LYS A 86 -19.26 17.33 5.06
C LYS A 86 -18.98 16.88 6.49
N GLU A 87 -19.01 15.58 6.74
CA GLU A 87 -18.74 15.03 8.07
C GLU A 87 -17.33 15.41 8.56
N LEU A 88 -16.31 15.31 7.71
CA LEU A 88 -14.93 15.66 8.07
C LEU A 88 -14.74 17.15 8.40
N MET A 89 -15.51 18.04 7.75
CA MET A 89 -15.43 19.49 7.97
C MET A 89 -16.32 19.98 9.12
N GLU A 90 -17.47 19.36 9.34
CA GLU A 90 -18.46 19.80 10.34
C GLU A 90 -18.23 19.15 11.72
N ASN A 91 -17.67 17.95 11.77
CA ASN A 91 -17.39 17.28 13.05
C ASN A 91 -16.06 17.77 13.65
N GLU A 92 -16.16 18.52 14.73
CA GLU A 92 -15.01 19.09 15.46
C GLU A 92 -14.05 18.03 16.00
N GLU A 93 -14.51 16.80 16.27
CA GLU A 93 -13.68 15.73 16.81
C GLU A 93 -12.44 15.46 15.96
N TYR A 94 -12.58 15.49 14.63
CA TYR A 94 -11.45 15.30 13.72
C TYR A 94 -10.43 16.43 13.83
N ALA A 95 -10.91 17.68 13.91
CA ALA A 95 -10.06 18.86 14.06
C ALA A 95 -9.34 18.88 15.41
N GLU A 96 -10.03 18.55 16.51
CA GLU A 96 -9.47 18.50 17.85
C GLU A 96 -8.41 17.40 17.99
N ASN A 97 -8.70 16.19 17.51
CA ASN A 97 -7.75 15.08 17.52
C ASN A 97 -6.51 15.39 16.68
N SER A 98 -6.68 16.03 15.54
CA SER A 98 -5.56 16.44 14.69
C SER A 98 -4.68 17.48 15.36
N LYS A 99 -5.26 18.51 16.01
CA LYS A 99 -4.51 19.48 16.82
C LYS A 99 -3.83 18.81 18.02
N ARG A 100 -4.45 17.81 18.65
CA ARG A 100 -3.85 17.04 19.74
C ARG A 100 -2.63 16.26 19.28
N VAL A 101 -2.73 15.52 18.18
CA VAL A 101 -1.63 14.74 17.62
C VAL A 101 -0.51 15.63 17.12
N SER A 102 -0.82 16.73 16.42
CA SER A 102 0.18 17.72 16.01
C SER A 102 0.97 18.27 17.21
N ARG A 103 0.30 18.64 18.31
CA ARG A 103 0.95 19.05 19.56
C ARG A 103 1.84 17.97 20.16
N MET A 104 1.40 16.70 20.13
CA MET A 104 2.22 15.57 20.62
C MET A 104 3.47 15.35 19.75
N LEU A 105 3.35 15.46 18.42
CA LEU A 105 4.47 15.32 17.49
C LEU A 105 5.49 16.45 17.65
N ALA A 106 5.01 17.69 17.83
CA ALA A 106 5.86 18.85 18.09
C ALA A 106 6.60 18.74 19.43
N LYS A 107 5.93 18.21 20.46
CA LYS A 107 6.49 18.03 21.83
C LYS A 107 7.10 16.65 22.08
N LYS A 108 7.42 15.88 21.03
CA LYS A 108 8.03 14.55 21.20
C LYS A 108 9.28 14.64 22.10
N PRO A 109 9.48 13.70 23.03
CA PRO A 109 10.49 13.83 24.09
C PRO A 109 11.94 13.85 23.60
N PHE A 110 12.20 13.29 22.41
CA PHE A 110 13.51 13.31 21.78
C PHE A 110 13.35 13.74 20.33
N SER A 111 14.19 14.69 19.90
CA SER A 111 14.31 15.11 18.52
C SER A 111 14.76 13.95 17.63
N SER A 112 14.50 14.05 16.32
CA SER A 112 14.94 13.02 15.37
C SER A 112 16.47 12.85 15.38
N LYS A 113 17.20 13.95 15.56
CA LYS A 113 18.67 13.95 15.68
C LYS A 113 19.14 13.23 16.93
N GLU A 114 18.54 13.49 18.09
CA GLU A 114 18.92 12.82 19.35
C GLU A 114 18.63 11.33 19.30
N LYS A 115 17.49 10.91 18.76
CA LYS A 115 17.19 9.48 18.57
C LYS A 115 18.25 8.82 17.70
N LEU A 116 18.60 9.43 16.58
CA LEU A 116 19.64 8.92 15.68
C LEU A 116 20.97 8.75 16.43
N LEU A 117 21.44 9.80 17.12
CA LEU A 117 22.69 9.75 17.88
C LEU A 117 22.66 8.66 18.96
N LYS A 118 21.55 8.50 19.69
CA LYS A 118 21.40 7.45 20.70
C LYS A 118 21.51 6.05 20.09
N TYR A 119 20.82 5.78 18.99
CA TYR A 119 20.89 4.46 18.33
C TYR A 119 22.26 4.18 17.72
N VAL A 120 22.90 5.19 17.11
CA VAL A 120 24.24 5.05 16.53
C VAL A 120 25.28 4.80 17.63
N ASN A 121 25.24 5.55 18.73
CA ASN A 121 26.17 5.34 19.85
C ASN A 121 25.98 3.96 20.49
N PHE A 122 24.72 3.54 20.67
CA PHE A 122 24.42 2.20 21.17
C PHE A 122 24.98 1.11 20.24
N ALA A 123 24.80 1.25 18.92
CA ALA A 123 25.36 0.32 17.95
C ALA A 123 26.90 0.36 17.89
N ALA A 124 27.52 1.52 18.11
CA ALA A 124 28.97 1.66 18.17
C ALA A 124 29.58 1.01 19.42
N GLU A 125 28.87 1.07 20.56
CA GLU A 125 29.32 0.50 21.83
C GLU A 125 29.12 -1.03 21.88
N PHE A 126 27.96 -1.53 21.43
CA PHE A 126 27.60 -2.95 21.58
C PHE A 126 27.70 -3.75 20.26
N GLY A 127 27.93 -3.09 19.13
CA GLY A 127 27.97 -3.72 17.83
C GLY A 127 26.58 -4.09 17.27
N PRO A 128 26.52 -4.91 16.20
CA PRO A 128 25.26 -5.31 15.60
C PRO A 128 24.47 -6.26 16.51
N SER A 129 23.21 -5.93 16.77
CA SER A 129 22.30 -6.83 17.47
C SER A 129 21.92 -8.01 16.57
N SER A 130 22.13 -9.24 17.04
CA SER A 130 21.71 -10.46 16.35
C SER A 130 20.20 -10.51 16.09
N ALA A 131 19.39 -9.86 16.94
CA ALA A 131 17.95 -9.76 16.77
C ALA A 131 17.51 -8.76 15.69
N LEU A 132 18.36 -7.79 15.33
CA LEU A 132 18.07 -6.76 14.31
C LEU A 132 18.76 -7.04 12.98
N ARG A 133 19.61 -8.07 12.94
CA ARG A 133 20.31 -8.51 11.74
C ARG A 133 19.43 -9.55 11.02
N PRO A 134 19.08 -9.32 9.75
CA PRO A 134 18.36 -10.33 8.97
C PRO A 134 19.18 -11.63 8.93
N GLN A 135 18.53 -12.76 9.24
CA GLN A 135 19.21 -14.06 9.25
C GLN A 135 19.78 -14.44 7.88
N SER A 136 19.25 -13.86 6.80
CA SER A 136 19.77 -14.03 5.43
C SER A 136 21.23 -13.63 5.26
N VAL A 137 21.78 -12.77 6.12
CA VAL A 137 23.20 -12.37 6.05
C VAL A 137 24.13 -13.50 6.50
N ASP A 138 23.65 -14.39 7.37
CA ASP A 138 24.40 -15.51 7.93
C ASP A 138 24.19 -16.81 7.14
N MET A 139 23.25 -16.83 6.20
CA MET A 139 22.90 -18.02 5.42
C MET A 139 23.90 -18.28 4.29
N SER A 140 24.15 -19.56 4.03
CA SER A 140 24.90 -19.97 2.84
C SER A 140 24.09 -19.70 1.55
N PHE A 141 24.76 -19.65 0.40
CA PHE A 141 24.09 -19.51 -0.90
C PHE A 141 23.01 -20.59 -1.13
N ILE A 142 23.23 -21.80 -0.61
CA ILE A 142 22.30 -22.94 -0.71
C ILE A 142 21.03 -22.68 0.10
N GLU A 143 21.18 -22.25 1.35
CA GLU A 143 20.06 -21.96 2.27
C GLU A 143 19.28 -20.72 1.81
N TYR A 144 19.99 -19.66 1.42
CA TYR A 144 19.38 -18.41 0.99
C TYR A 144 18.44 -18.61 -0.21
N LEU A 145 18.82 -19.48 -1.15
CA LEU A 145 18.01 -19.83 -2.32
C LEU A 145 17.13 -21.08 -2.12
N ASN A 146 17.22 -21.76 -0.97
CA ASN A 146 16.54 -23.03 -0.70
C ASN A 146 16.73 -24.08 -1.81
N ILE A 147 17.98 -24.25 -2.27
CA ILE A 147 18.32 -25.16 -3.38
C ILE A 147 17.93 -26.60 -3.06
N ASP A 148 18.07 -27.00 -1.80
CA ASP A 148 17.63 -28.30 -1.28
C ASP A 148 16.12 -28.53 -1.49
N ILE A 149 15.28 -27.55 -1.17
CA ILE A 149 13.83 -27.61 -1.36
C ILE A 149 13.49 -27.66 -2.86
N ILE A 150 14.12 -26.81 -3.67
CA ILE A 150 13.91 -26.78 -5.13
C ILE A 150 14.26 -28.14 -5.74
N PHE A 151 15.37 -28.75 -5.30
CA PHE A 151 15.81 -30.03 -5.78
C PHE A 151 14.82 -31.15 -5.45
N VAL A 152 14.29 -31.19 -4.22
CA VAL A 152 13.26 -32.17 -3.83
C VAL A 152 11.99 -32.00 -4.65
N VAL A 153 11.52 -30.76 -4.82
CA VAL A 153 10.33 -30.45 -5.65
C VAL A 153 10.54 -30.89 -7.10
N PHE A 154 11.73 -30.64 -7.65
CA PHE A 154 12.10 -31.07 -9.00
C PHE A 154 12.07 -32.60 -9.15
N LEU A 155 12.59 -33.35 -8.17
CA LEU A 155 12.53 -34.81 -8.17
C LEU A 155 11.09 -35.34 -8.09
N VAL A 156 10.24 -34.69 -7.29
CA VAL A 156 8.81 -35.05 -7.22
C VAL A 156 8.12 -34.84 -8.57
N ILE A 157 8.39 -33.72 -9.26
CA ILE A 157 7.85 -33.46 -10.61
C ILE A 157 8.34 -34.51 -11.61
N LEU A 158 9.63 -34.86 -11.60
CA LEU A 158 10.17 -35.90 -12.46
C LEU A 158 9.53 -37.28 -12.17
N GLY A 159 9.34 -37.61 -10.90
CA GLY A 159 8.71 -38.86 -10.46
C GLY A 159 7.25 -38.97 -10.93
N THR A 160 6.46 -37.90 -10.76
CA THR A 160 5.06 -37.88 -11.22
C THR A 160 4.97 -37.96 -12.74
N LEU A 161 5.84 -37.25 -13.47
CA LEU A 161 5.91 -37.32 -14.93
C LEU A 161 6.30 -38.72 -15.41
N TRP A 162 7.28 -39.35 -14.75
CA TRP A 162 7.71 -40.72 -15.07
C TRP A 162 6.59 -41.73 -14.86
N LEU A 163 5.87 -41.65 -13.73
CA LEU A 163 4.71 -42.49 -13.43
C LEU A 163 3.60 -42.30 -14.46
N PHE A 164 3.33 -41.06 -14.86
CA PHE A 164 2.35 -40.72 -15.90
C PHE A 164 2.72 -41.33 -17.27
N ILE A 165 3.99 -41.21 -17.69
CA ILE A 165 4.46 -41.82 -18.95
C ILE A 165 4.38 -43.35 -18.87
N LYS A 166 4.73 -43.95 -17.74
CA LYS A 166 4.63 -45.39 -17.50
C LYS A 166 3.19 -45.89 -17.60
N SER A 167 2.24 -45.21 -16.94
CA SER A 167 0.83 -45.59 -16.98
C SER A 167 0.25 -45.43 -18.38
N ALA A 168 0.54 -44.33 -19.07
CA ALA A 168 0.13 -44.11 -20.47
C ALA A 168 0.66 -45.21 -21.41
N ARG A 169 1.94 -45.59 -21.28
CA ARG A 169 2.53 -46.71 -22.06
C ARG A 169 1.86 -48.05 -21.77
N ILE A 170 1.51 -48.33 -20.51
CA ILE A 170 0.81 -49.57 -20.14
C ILE A 170 -0.59 -49.59 -20.78
N VAL A 171 -1.34 -48.49 -20.69
CA VAL A 171 -2.66 -48.36 -21.30
C VAL A 171 -2.58 -48.52 -22.82
N LEU A 172 -1.66 -47.82 -23.48
CA LEU A 172 -1.44 -47.95 -24.92
C LEU A 172 -1.10 -49.39 -25.32
N ARG A 173 -0.18 -50.05 -24.59
CA ARG A 173 0.18 -51.45 -24.86
C ARG A 173 -1.01 -52.40 -24.70
N ASN A 174 -1.88 -52.15 -23.73
CA ASN A 174 -3.09 -52.94 -23.54
C ASN A 174 -4.08 -52.73 -24.69
N ILE A 175 -4.31 -51.49 -25.13
CA ILE A 175 -5.16 -51.17 -26.28
C ILE A 175 -4.63 -51.86 -27.55
N PHE A 176 -3.33 -51.77 -27.85
CA PHE A 176 -2.72 -52.43 -29.01
C PHE A 176 -2.77 -53.96 -28.93
N ARG A 177 -2.75 -54.55 -27.73
CA ARG A 177 -2.93 -56.01 -27.56
C ARG A 177 -4.37 -56.43 -27.83
N THR A 178 -5.35 -55.68 -27.35
CA THR A 178 -6.77 -55.95 -27.62
C THR A 178 -7.07 -55.84 -29.11
N ALA A 179 -6.59 -54.78 -29.78
CA ALA A 179 -6.78 -54.58 -31.22
C ALA A 179 -6.06 -55.60 -32.13
N LYS A 180 -5.11 -56.38 -31.61
CA LYS A 180 -4.42 -57.46 -32.36
C LYS A 180 -5.07 -58.84 -32.14
N ASN A 181 -5.89 -58.97 -31.10
CA ASN A 181 -6.59 -60.21 -30.74
C ASN A 181 -8.04 -60.24 -31.25
N GLU A 182 -8.51 -59.17 -31.87
CA GLU A 182 -9.70 -59.10 -32.74
C GLU A 182 -9.29 -59.25 -34.20
#